data_AF-A0A8B3M7R0-F1
#
_entry.id   AF-A0A8B3M7R0-F1
#
_cell.length_a   1.000
_cell.length_b   1.000
_cell.length_c   1.000
_cell.angle_alpha   90.00
_cell.angle_beta   90.00
_cell.angle_gamma   90.00
#
_symmetry.space_group_name_H-M   'P 1'
#
loop_
_entity.id
_entity.type
_entity.pdbx_description
1 polymer ?
#
loop_
_entity_poly.entity_id
_entity_poly.type
_entity_poly.pdbx_seq_one_letter_code
_entity_poly.pdbx_strand_id
1 'polypeptide(L)'
;MKYFFNTRLGETRYQLADGSLLCKDVPIGRTGKQLYGAADLPNLKPDKLGEIVVTRSPEQVFHPATLASFEGMSITILHPEDENGNVRLVNPENWKELAVGHLQNVRRGTGDQSDLMLADLIVKDESAIQLIEDGLREVSCGYDAEYEQTEPGKAEQVDITGNHVALVPKGRAGNRCAI
;
A
#
# COMPACT_ATOMS: atom_id res chain seq x y z
N MET A 1 -7.26 -5.54 -17.06
CA MET A 1 -6.60 -4.66 -18.06
C MET A 1 -5.70 -5.48 -18.99
N LYS A 2 -5.39 -5.00 -20.21
CA LYS A 2 -4.41 -5.64 -21.13
C LYS A 2 -3.17 -4.73 -21.22
N TYR A 3 -1.98 -5.31 -21.16
CA TYR A 3 -0.71 -4.59 -21.25
C TYR A 3 0.09 -5.08 -22.45
N PHE A 4 0.80 -4.16 -23.10
CA PHE A 4 1.81 -4.49 -24.09
C PHE A 4 3.19 -4.44 -23.41
N PHE A 5 3.98 -5.51 -23.54
CA PHE A 5 5.29 -5.63 -22.93
C PHE A 5 6.28 -6.27 -23.90
N ASN A 6 7.56 -5.92 -23.78
CA ASN A 6 8.62 -6.47 -24.61
C ASN A 6 9.22 -7.72 -23.99
N THR A 7 9.38 -7.73 -22.66
CA THR A 7 10.07 -8.79 -21.93
C THR A 7 9.24 -9.25 -20.74
N ARG A 8 9.10 -10.56 -20.56
CA ARG A 8 8.57 -11.16 -19.33
C ARG A 8 9.74 -11.50 -18.41
N LEU A 9 9.76 -10.92 -17.21
CA LEU A 9 10.84 -11.08 -16.22
C LEU A 9 10.50 -12.13 -15.15
N GLY A 10 9.25 -12.58 -15.10
CA GLY A 10 8.77 -13.61 -14.17
C GLY A 10 7.28 -13.87 -14.32
N GLU A 11 6.64 -14.41 -13.29
CA GLU A 11 5.20 -14.67 -13.31
C GLU A 11 4.38 -13.38 -13.39
N THR A 12 4.75 -12.39 -12.59
CA THR A 12 4.03 -11.12 -12.37
C THR A 12 4.78 -9.88 -12.88
N ARG A 13 6.06 -9.99 -13.27
CA ARG A 13 6.89 -8.84 -13.67
C ARG A 13 7.18 -8.80 -15.17
N TYR A 14 7.05 -7.62 -15.76
CA TYR A 14 7.17 -7.40 -17.21
C TYR A 14 7.85 -6.05 -17.49
N GLN A 15 8.73 -6.01 -18.48
CA GLN A 15 9.29 -4.76 -19.00
C GLN A 15 8.42 -4.22 -20.12
N LEU A 16 7.92 -3.00 -19.97
CA LEU A 16 7.12 -2.30 -20.95
C LEU A 16 8.00 -1.74 -22.09
N ALA A 17 7.35 -1.28 -23.17
CA ALA A 17 8.06 -0.81 -24.35
C ALA A 17 8.93 0.43 -24.13
N ASP A 18 8.59 1.25 -23.14
CA ASP A 18 9.34 2.45 -22.75
C ASP A 18 10.44 2.17 -21.70
N GLY A 19 10.65 0.90 -21.33
CA GLY A 19 11.61 0.48 -20.31
C GLY A 19 11.04 0.42 -18.89
N SER A 20 9.83 0.94 -18.65
CA SER A 20 9.17 0.88 -17.34
C SER A 20 8.93 -0.57 -16.89
N LEU A 21 8.90 -0.78 -15.58
CA LEU A 21 8.57 -2.08 -14.99
C LEU A 21 7.09 -2.13 -14.62
N LEU A 22 6.38 -3.12 -15.17
CA LEU A 22 5.05 -3.53 -14.72
C LEU A 22 5.17 -4.68 -13.73
N CYS A 23 4.68 -4.48 -12.52
CA CYS A 23 4.43 -5.53 -11.53
C CYS A 23 2.91 -5.74 -11.44
N LYS A 24 2.44 -6.88 -11.92
CA LYS A 24 1.02 -7.21 -12.06
C LYS A 24 0.51 -7.94 -10.82
N ASP A 25 -0.75 -7.72 -10.47
CA ASP A 25 -1.47 -8.45 -9.43
C ASP A 25 -0.82 -8.32 -8.03
N VAL A 26 -0.19 -7.18 -7.75
CA VAL A 26 0.53 -6.92 -6.49
C VAL A 26 -0.47 -6.71 -5.36
N PRO A 27 -0.40 -7.49 -4.27
CA PRO A 27 -1.21 -7.22 -3.09
C PRO A 27 -0.70 -5.98 -2.37
N ILE A 28 -1.55 -4.96 -2.26
CA ILE A 28 -1.21 -3.68 -1.63
C ILE A 28 -1.86 -3.54 -0.24
N GLY A 29 -2.88 -4.33 0.05
CA GLY A 29 -3.58 -4.34 1.33
C GLY A 29 -4.27 -5.67 1.60
N ARG A 30 -4.65 -5.91 2.86
CA ARG A 30 -5.39 -7.11 3.26
C ARG A 30 -6.40 -6.82 4.38
N THR A 31 -7.41 -7.67 4.45
CA THR A 31 -8.32 -7.73 5.60
C THR A 31 -7.67 -8.40 6.81
N GLY A 32 -8.38 -8.38 7.94
CA GLY A 32 -7.97 -9.03 9.17
C GLY A 32 -7.35 -8.07 10.17
N LYS A 33 -6.49 -8.58 11.05
CA LYS A 33 -5.95 -7.82 12.17
C LYS A 33 -4.56 -7.25 11.88
N GLN A 34 -4.32 -6.06 12.40
CA GLN A 34 -3.02 -5.39 12.43
C GLN A 34 -2.75 -4.82 13.82
N LEU A 35 -1.49 -4.85 14.25
CA LEU A 35 -1.04 -4.35 15.55
C LEU A 35 -0.46 -2.94 15.39
N TYR A 36 -0.93 -2.06 16.26
CA TYR A 36 -0.52 -0.66 16.39
C TYR A 36 -0.06 -0.40 17.82
N GLY A 37 0.97 0.43 17.97
CA GLY A 37 1.36 0.96 19.27
C GLY A 37 0.53 2.19 19.63
N ALA A 38 0.52 2.56 20.91
CA ALA A 38 -0.15 3.78 21.38
C ALA A 38 0.31 5.06 20.66
N ALA A 39 1.58 5.12 20.24
CA ALA A 39 2.12 6.26 19.48
C ALA A 39 1.58 6.34 18.04
N ASP A 40 1.19 5.21 17.45
CA ASP A 40 0.62 5.18 16.10
C ASP A 40 -0.83 5.73 16.09
N LEU A 41 -1.56 5.55 17.21
CA LEU A 41 -2.97 5.93 17.36
C LEU A 41 -3.20 6.65 18.71
N PRO A 42 -2.66 7.89 18.87
CA PRO A 42 -2.60 8.57 20.16
C PRO A 42 -3.97 8.92 20.76
N ASN A 43 -5.02 8.93 19.95
CA ASN A 43 -6.38 9.23 20.37
C ASN A 43 -7.14 8.01 20.91
N LEU A 44 -6.58 6.80 20.81
CA LEU A 44 -7.22 5.57 21.25
C LEU A 44 -6.59 5.03 22.52
N LYS A 45 -7.39 4.39 23.37
CA LYS A 45 -6.89 3.76 24.59
C LYS A 45 -6.25 2.38 24.27
N PRO A 46 -4.94 2.17 24.52
CA PRO A 46 -4.31 0.86 24.31
C PRO A 46 -4.73 -0.16 25.38
N ASP A 47 -4.37 -1.42 25.16
CA ASP A 47 -4.46 -2.46 26.18
C ASP A 47 -3.39 -2.29 27.29
N LYS A 48 -3.30 -3.29 28.18
CA LYS A 48 -2.33 -3.28 29.29
C LYS A 48 -0.88 -3.39 28.84
N LEU A 49 -0.62 -3.82 27.60
CA LEU A 49 0.71 -3.95 27.01
C LEU A 49 1.08 -2.74 26.14
N GLY A 50 0.18 -1.77 25.98
CA GLY A 50 0.41 -0.59 25.14
C GLY A 50 0.06 -0.83 23.67
N GLU A 51 -0.67 -1.91 23.36
CA GLU A 51 -1.01 -2.31 21.99
C GLU A 51 -2.48 -2.04 21.66
N ILE A 52 -2.75 -1.83 20.38
CA ILE A 52 -4.09 -1.71 19.81
C ILE A 52 -4.18 -2.68 18.62
N VAL A 53 -5.11 -3.63 18.72
CA VAL A 53 -5.48 -4.54 17.64
C VAL A 53 -6.52 -3.86 16.77
N VAL A 54 -6.09 -3.41 15.59
CA VAL A 54 -6.99 -2.81 14.59
C VAL A 54 -7.55 -3.91 13.69
N THR A 55 -8.88 -3.96 13.61
CA THR A 55 -9.61 -4.83 12.69
C THR A 55 -9.85 -4.10 11.38
N ARG A 56 -9.45 -4.74 10.27
CA ARG A 56 -9.70 -4.28 8.91
C ARG A 56 -10.74 -5.18 8.28
N SER A 57 -12.00 -4.74 8.34
CA SER A 57 -13.14 -5.49 7.81
C SER A 57 -13.12 -5.50 6.27
N PRO A 58 -13.57 -6.59 5.62
CA PRO A 58 -13.75 -6.63 4.18
C PRO A 58 -14.62 -5.48 3.64
N GLU A 59 -15.61 -5.06 4.42
CA GLU A 59 -16.54 -3.99 4.10
C GLU A 59 -15.82 -2.65 3.91
N GLN A 60 -14.81 -2.37 4.74
CA GLN A 60 -14.00 -1.16 4.68
C GLN A 60 -12.86 -1.29 3.66
N VAL A 61 -12.09 -2.38 3.70
CA VAL A 61 -10.95 -2.57 2.78
C VAL A 61 -11.41 -2.65 1.32
N PHE A 62 -12.55 -3.27 1.04
CA PHE A 62 -13.08 -3.41 -0.31
C PHE A 62 -14.23 -2.47 -0.61
N HIS A 63 -14.43 -1.44 0.23
CA HIS A 63 -15.42 -0.43 -0.06
C HIS A 63 -15.13 0.19 -1.44
N PRO A 64 -16.13 0.42 -2.31
CA PRO A 64 -15.90 0.99 -3.64
C PRO A 64 -15.14 2.31 -3.60
N ALA A 65 -15.41 3.17 -2.60
CA ALA A 65 -14.69 4.43 -2.42
C ALA A 65 -13.21 4.21 -2.06
N THR A 66 -12.91 3.24 -1.20
CA THR A 66 -11.53 2.88 -0.83
C THR A 66 -10.76 2.34 -2.04
N LEU A 67 -11.33 1.40 -2.80
CA LEU A 67 -10.69 0.89 -4.02
C LEU A 67 -10.46 2.02 -5.03
N ALA A 68 -11.47 2.86 -5.27
CA ALA A 68 -11.36 3.99 -6.18
C ALA A 68 -10.31 5.02 -5.74
N SER A 69 -10.13 5.23 -4.44
CA SER A 69 -9.16 6.21 -3.92
C SER A 69 -7.69 5.84 -4.18
N PHE A 70 -7.38 4.55 -4.37
CA PHE A 70 -6.03 4.11 -4.73
C PHE A 70 -5.75 4.13 -6.24
N GLU A 71 -6.78 4.21 -7.09
CA GLU A 71 -6.62 4.14 -8.54
C GLU A 71 -5.85 5.37 -9.04
N GLY A 72 -4.76 5.15 -9.78
CA GLY A 72 -3.92 6.22 -10.31
C GLY A 72 -3.01 6.89 -9.28
N MET A 73 -3.00 6.44 -8.01
CA MET A 73 -2.14 7.00 -6.97
C MET A 73 -0.66 6.72 -7.23
N SER A 74 0.22 7.46 -6.56
CA SER A 74 1.68 7.39 -6.77
C SER A 74 2.31 6.17 -6.10
N ILE A 75 3.39 5.68 -6.71
CA ILE A 75 4.35 4.79 -6.04
C ILE A 75 5.50 5.64 -5.50
N THR A 76 5.99 5.36 -4.30
CA THR A 76 7.15 6.03 -3.70
C THR A 76 8.22 5.00 -3.29
N ILE A 77 9.47 5.45 -3.10
CA ILE A 77 10.50 4.68 -2.39
C ILE A 77 10.41 5.08 -0.92
N LEU A 78 10.16 4.10 -0.03
CA LEU A 78 9.81 4.33 1.37
C LEU A 78 8.56 5.23 1.53
N HIS A 79 8.09 5.35 2.77
CA HIS A 79 7.11 6.38 3.08
C HIS A 79 7.81 7.74 3.09
N PRO A 80 7.27 8.77 2.41
CA PRO A 80 7.82 10.11 2.52
C PRO A 80 7.70 10.60 3.95
N GLU A 81 8.71 11.31 4.44
CA GLU A 81 8.74 11.89 5.78
C GLU A 81 9.02 13.39 5.73
N ASP A 82 8.52 14.14 6.72
CA ASP A 82 8.94 15.52 6.95
C ASP A 82 10.28 15.59 7.72
N GLU A 83 10.77 16.80 7.97
CA GLU A 83 12.04 17.02 8.69
C GLU A 83 12.06 16.44 10.12
N ASN A 84 10.89 16.14 10.68
CA ASN A 84 10.73 15.59 12.02
C ASN A 84 10.48 14.06 12.00
N GLY A 85 10.52 13.43 10.82
CA GLY A 85 10.25 12.00 10.66
C GLY A 85 8.76 11.63 10.67
N ASN A 86 7.85 12.61 10.56
CA ASN A 86 6.43 12.30 10.42
C ASN A 86 6.11 11.91 8.98
N VAL A 87 5.28 10.88 8.81
CA VAL A 87 4.84 10.47 7.47
C VAL A 87 4.13 11.61 6.77
N ARG A 88 4.59 11.94 5.56
CA ARG A 88 4.05 12.97 4.69
C ARG A 88 3.30 12.33 3.53
N LEU A 89 2.07 12.78 3.28
CA LEU A 89 1.28 12.33 2.14
C LEU A 89 1.75 12.97 0.83
N VAL A 90 1.59 12.23 -0.27
CA VAL A 90 1.81 12.72 -1.62
C VAL A 90 0.66 13.65 -2.02
N ASN A 91 0.98 14.80 -2.60
CA ASN A 91 0.05 15.85 -2.96
C ASN A 91 0.54 16.63 -4.19
N PRO A 92 -0.25 17.56 -4.76
CA PRO A 92 0.12 18.31 -5.95
C PRO A 92 1.43 19.12 -5.86
N GLU A 93 1.90 19.43 -4.66
CA GLU A 93 3.12 20.21 -4.44
C GLU A 93 4.39 19.34 -4.46
N ASN A 94 4.29 18.06 -4.08
CA ASN A 94 5.43 17.18 -3.89
C ASN A 94 5.44 15.93 -4.81
N TRP A 95 4.35 15.62 -5.52
CA TRP A 95 4.25 14.39 -6.30
C TRP A 95 5.37 14.21 -7.33
N LYS A 96 5.81 15.31 -7.96
CA LYS A 96 6.83 15.26 -9.02
C LYS A 96 8.18 14.77 -8.49
N GLU A 97 8.47 15.07 -7.23
CA GLU A 97 9.71 14.66 -6.55
C GLU A 97 9.59 13.26 -5.98
N LEU A 98 8.44 12.92 -5.41
CA LEU A 98 8.25 11.68 -4.64
C LEU A 98 7.83 10.48 -5.50
N ALA A 99 7.14 10.71 -6.62
CA ALA A 99 6.53 9.64 -7.40
C ALA A 99 7.56 8.95 -8.30
N VAL A 100 7.69 7.64 -8.13
CA VAL A 100 8.53 6.76 -8.98
C VAL A 100 7.70 5.93 -9.95
N GLY A 101 6.39 6.11 -9.95
CA GLY A 101 5.44 5.31 -10.70
C GLY A 101 4.01 5.57 -10.26
N HIS A 102 3.08 4.71 -10.69
CA HIS A 102 1.67 4.79 -10.30
C HIS A 102 1.01 3.41 -10.22
N LEU A 103 -0.09 3.36 -9.48
CA LEU A 103 -0.98 2.23 -9.38
C LEU A 103 -2.12 2.32 -10.39
N GLN A 104 -2.62 1.17 -10.82
CA GLN A 104 -3.87 1.07 -11.58
C GLN A 104 -4.51 -0.31 -11.45
N ASN A 105 -5.73 -0.46 -11.97
CA ASN A 105 -6.49 -1.71 -11.95
C ASN A 105 -6.66 -2.24 -10.51
N VAL A 106 -6.96 -1.34 -9.58
CA VAL A 106 -7.15 -1.62 -8.15
C VAL A 106 -8.44 -2.41 -7.96
N ARG A 107 -8.37 -3.54 -7.26
CA ARG A 107 -9.49 -4.46 -7.12
C ARG A 107 -9.32 -5.44 -5.98
N ARG A 108 -10.41 -6.08 -5.56
CA ARG A 108 -10.37 -7.24 -4.68
C ARG A 108 -9.85 -8.47 -5.43
N GLY A 109 -8.99 -9.25 -4.78
CA GLY A 109 -8.56 -10.56 -5.26
C GLY A 109 -9.69 -11.60 -5.24
N THR A 110 -9.43 -12.77 -5.80
CA THR A 110 -10.40 -13.88 -5.87
C THR A 110 -9.77 -15.18 -5.36
N GLY A 111 -10.60 -16.18 -5.03
CA GLY A 111 -10.12 -17.46 -4.49
C GLY A 111 -9.26 -17.27 -3.23
N ASP A 112 -8.05 -17.80 -3.26
CA ASP A 112 -7.07 -17.74 -2.15
C ASP A 112 -6.53 -16.32 -1.89
N GLN A 113 -6.86 -15.35 -2.75
CA GLN A 113 -6.52 -13.94 -2.60
C GLN A 113 -7.75 -13.09 -2.27
N SER A 114 -8.88 -13.70 -1.92
CA SER A 114 -10.14 -12.98 -1.63
C SER A 114 -10.08 -12.05 -0.42
N ASP A 115 -9.03 -12.16 0.40
CA ASP A 115 -8.73 -11.27 1.52
C ASP A 115 -7.76 -10.13 1.16
N LEU A 116 -7.29 -10.07 -0.09
CA LEU A 116 -6.30 -9.10 -0.58
C LEU A 116 -6.93 -8.03 -1.49
N MET A 117 -6.42 -6.81 -1.35
CA MET A 117 -6.57 -5.73 -2.34
C MET A 117 -5.36 -5.78 -3.27
N LEU A 118 -5.61 -5.95 -4.56
CA LEU A 118 -4.59 -6.06 -5.60
C LEU A 118 -4.55 -4.80 -6.45
N ALA A 119 -3.37 -4.45 -6.93
CA ALA A 119 -3.16 -3.41 -7.94
C ALA A 119 -2.05 -3.81 -8.91
N ASP A 120 -2.07 -3.23 -10.11
CA ASP A 120 -0.97 -3.32 -11.05
C ASP A 120 -0.10 -2.07 -10.86
N LEU A 121 1.19 -2.26 -10.58
CA LEU A 121 2.16 -1.19 -10.35
C LEU A 121 2.98 -0.95 -11.62
N ILE A 122 2.96 0.28 -12.14
CA ILE A 122 3.91 0.70 -13.19
C ILE A 122 4.95 1.60 -12.54
N VAL A 123 6.16 1.06 -12.38
CA VAL A 123 7.35 1.75 -11.89
C VAL A 123 8.11 2.30 -13.09
N LYS A 124 8.37 3.61 -13.07
CA LYS A 124 8.97 4.36 -14.19
C LYS A 124 10.36 4.90 -13.87
N ASP A 125 10.67 5.08 -12.59
CA ASP A 125 11.97 5.55 -12.16
C ASP A 125 13.02 4.44 -12.20
N GLU A 126 14.16 4.71 -12.83
CA GLU A 126 15.23 3.72 -13.00
C GLU A 126 15.82 3.25 -11.66
N SER A 127 15.94 4.14 -10.67
CA SER A 127 16.48 3.77 -9.36
C SER A 127 15.52 2.88 -8.59
N ALA A 128 14.21 3.15 -8.66
CA ALA A 128 13.20 2.30 -8.07
C ALA A 128 13.16 0.91 -8.73
N ILE A 129 13.29 0.85 -10.06
CA ILE A 129 13.38 -0.43 -10.79
C ILE A 129 14.61 -1.21 -10.31
N GLN A 130 15.76 -0.56 -10.17
CA GLN A 130 16.98 -1.23 -9.71
C GLN A 130 16.83 -1.76 -8.27
N LEU A 131 16.24 -0.97 -7.36
CA LEU A 131 15.96 -1.42 -5.98
C LEU A 131 15.07 -2.66 -5.97
N ILE A 132 14.06 -2.70 -6.86
CA ILE A 132 13.26 -3.92 -7.07
C ILE A 132 14.18 -5.01 -7.60
N GLU A 133 14.96 -4.86 -8.67
CA GLU A 133 15.81 -5.98 -9.11
C GLU A 133 16.80 -6.48 -8.03
N ASP A 134 17.26 -5.60 -7.14
CA ASP A 134 18.15 -5.91 -6.01
C ASP A 134 17.45 -6.60 -4.82
N GLY A 135 16.12 -6.70 -4.82
CA GLY A 135 15.36 -7.49 -3.85
C GLY A 135 14.35 -6.74 -2.99
N LEU A 136 14.15 -5.43 -3.20
CA LEU A 136 13.09 -4.68 -2.54
C LEU A 136 11.72 -5.15 -3.09
N ARG A 137 10.98 -5.97 -2.31
CA ARG A 137 9.72 -6.58 -2.76
C ARG A 137 8.50 -6.08 -1.99
N GLU A 138 8.61 -5.82 -0.69
CA GLU A 138 7.44 -5.52 0.13
C GLU A 138 6.88 -4.13 -0.16
N VAL A 139 5.56 -3.99 -0.01
CA VAL A 139 4.86 -2.72 -0.22
C VAL A 139 4.04 -2.33 1.00
N SER A 140 3.84 -1.03 1.17
CA SER A 140 3.03 -0.47 2.25
C SER A 140 2.21 0.71 1.74
N CYS A 141 0.89 0.68 1.94
CA CYS A 141 0.03 1.79 1.57
C CYS A 141 0.19 2.96 2.54
N GLY A 142 0.35 4.17 2.01
CA GLY A 142 0.05 5.41 2.70
C GLY A 142 -1.37 5.86 2.38
N TYR A 143 -2.12 6.22 3.41
CA TYR A 143 -3.54 6.56 3.33
C TYR A 143 -3.96 7.40 4.52
N ASP A 144 -5.11 8.04 4.38
CA ASP A 144 -5.88 8.58 5.48
C ASP A 144 -6.97 7.57 5.89
N ALA A 145 -7.29 7.48 7.17
CA ALA A 145 -8.33 6.57 7.69
C ALA A 145 -8.74 6.98 9.11
N GLU A 146 -9.99 6.67 9.45
CA GLU A 146 -10.52 6.82 10.79
C GLU A 146 -10.43 5.49 11.57
N TYR A 147 -10.44 5.60 12.91
CA TYR A 147 -10.34 4.45 13.79
C TYR A 147 -11.38 4.53 14.91
N GLU A 148 -12.36 3.64 14.88
CA GLU A 148 -13.42 3.57 15.87
C GLU A 148 -13.03 2.62 16.99
N GLN A 149 -12.85 3.14 18.21
CA GLN A 149 -12.52 2.31 19.36
C GLN A 149 -13.73 1.47 19.79
N THR A 150 -13.59 0.13 19.70
CA THR A 150 -14.61 -0.81 20.17
C THR A 150 -14.45 -1.12 21.66
N GLU A 151 -13.20 -1.22 22.14
CA GLU A 151 -12.84 -1.37 23.55
C GLU A 151 -11.36 -1.01 23.76
N PRO A 152 -10.86 -0.85 25.00
CA PRO A 152 -9.43 -0.61 25.23
C PRO A 152 -8.56 -1.70 24.56
N GLY A 153 -7.63 -1.27 23.71
CA GLY A 153 -6.77 -2.15 22.94
C GLY A 153 -7.38 -2.73 21.66
N LYS A 154 -8.60 -2.34 21.27
CA LYS A 154 -9.22 -2.76 20.00
C LYS A 154 -9.91 -1.61 19.30
N ALA A 155 -9.76 -1.59 17.98
CA ALA A 155 -10.44 -0.63 17.13
C ALA A 155 -10.83 -1.27 15.79
N GLU A 156 -11.79 -0.66 15.12
CA GLU A 156 -12.09 -0.92 13.72
C GLU A 156 -11.55 0.24 12.87
N GLN A 157 -10.90 -0.08 11.75
CA GLN A 157 -10.47 0.92 10.78
C GLN A 157 -11.60 1.17 9.79
N VAL A 158 -11.98 2.44 9.62
CA VAL A 158 -13.07 2.87 8.74
C VAL A 158 -12.63 4.05 7.85
N ASP A 159 -13.43 4.35 6.82
CA ASP A 159 -13.25 5.52 5.95
C ASP A 159 -11.85 5.63 5.31
N ILE A 160 -11.32 4.50 4.84
CA ILE A 160 -9.97 4.43 4.25
C ILE A 160 -9.94 5.16 2.91
N THR A 161 -9.03 6.13 2.79
CA THR A 161 -8.76 6.90 1.58
C THR A 161 -7.28 6.78 1.19
N GLY A 162 -6.99 6.05 0.12
CA GLY A 162 -5.66 5.81 -0.41
C GLY A 162 -4.94 7.07 -0.89
N ASN A 163 -3.62 7.10 -0.74
CA ASN A 163 -2.77 8.21 -1.18
C ASN A 163 -1.54 7.79 -2.00
N HIS A 164 -0.82 6.76 -1.55
CA HIS A 164 0.32 6.21 -2.27
C HIS A 164 0.60 4.76 -1.86
N VAL A 165 1.47 4.08 -2.61
CA VAL A 165 2.08 2.81 -2.20
C VAL A 165 3.59 2.93 -2.18
N ALA A 166 4.18 2.70 -1.02
CA ALA A 166 5.62 2.77 -0.80
C ALA A 166 6.27 1.39 -1.02
N LEU A 167 7.38 1.38 -1.76
CA LEU A 167 8.32 0.25 -1.79
C LEU A 167 9.14 0.27 -0.50
N VAL A 168 9.02 -0.77 0.33
CA VAL A 168 9.62 -0.80 1.67
C VAL A 168 10.36 -2.11 1.93
N PRO A 169 11.40 -2.11 2.79
CA PRO A 169 12.05 -3.34 3.21
C PRO A 169 11.13 -4.25 4.04
N LYS A 170 10.17 -3.66 4.75
CA LYS A 170 9.21 -4.36 5.61
C LYS A 170 7.86 -3.66 5.66
N GLY A 171 6.84 -4.26 5.05
CA GLY A 171 5.48 -3.76 5.00
C GLY A 171 4.65 -4.13 6.24
N ARG A 172 3.74 -3.24 6.64
CA ARG A 172 2.84 -3.46 7.79
C ARG A 172 1.86 -4.61 7.57
N ALA A 173 1.47 -4.83 6.32
CA ALA A 173 0.57 -5.93 5.93
C ALA A 173 1.27 -7.30 5.92
N GLY A 174 2.59 -7.33 6.11
CA GLY A 174 3.42 -8.54 6.07
C GLY A 174 3.78 -8.95 4.65
N ASN A 175 4.56 -10.04 4.56
CA ASN A 175 5.20 -10.51 3.32
C ASN A 175 4.24 -10.90 2.17
N ARG A 176 2.94 -11.03 2.44
CA ARG A 176 1.92 -11.26 1.40
C ARG A 176 1.68 -10.01 0.55
N CYS A 177 1.99 -8.83 1.07
CA CYS A 177 1.92 -7.58 0.31
C CYS A 177 3.30 -7.25 -0.25
N ALA A 178 3.59 -7.85 -1.40
CA ALA A 178 4.87 -7.75 -2.07
C ALA A 178 4.73 -7.93 -3.59
N ILE A 179 5.72 -7.40 -4.33
CA ILE A 179 5.90 -7.51 -5.79
C ILE A 179 6.31 -8.92 -6.21
#